data_AF-A0A246QD52-F1
#
_entry.id   AF-A0A246QD52-F1
#
_cell.length_a   1.000
_cell.length_b   1.000
_cell.length_c   1.000
_cell.angle_alpha   90.00
_cell.angle_beta   90.00
_cell.angle_gamma   90.00
#
_symmetry.space_group_name_H-M   'P 1'
#
loop_
_entity.id
_entity.type
_entity.pdbx_description
1 polymer ?
#
loop_
_entity_poly.entity_id
_entity_poly.type
_entity_poly.pdbx_seq_one_letter_code
_entity_poly.pdbx_strand_id
1 'polypeptide(L)'
;MGEASKLTEAETTTVMRRILQRVDSRVPVVVGVSSPSNQHLQRLSREAMGLGAAGVMVAPAPNLKTDEQVHNYYANVAELLGDATPICLQDFPQSTGVHTSVAVIHRLVDAYPQIVMLKHEDFPGMRKLSQIRKQSETDGRRRISIMVGNGGLGLALRKETLRRRGAIRSAYVRKPGPALDATDHEELGRLIARLEVNTFRTTCR
;
A
#
# COMPACT_ATOMS: atom_id res chain seq x y z
N MET A 1 13.34 -1.66 0.96
CA MET A 1 13.05 -2.16 -0.41
C MET A 1 13.94 -3.37 -0.67
N GLY A 2 13.50 -4.31 -1.50
CA GLY A 2 14.22 -5.58 -1.76
C GLY A 2 15.04 -5.61 -3.05
N GLU A 3 15.22 -4.47 -3.71
CA GLU A 3 16.02 -4.32 -4.95
C GLU A 3 15.67 -5.31 -6.08
N ALA A 4 14.41 -5.76 -6.13
CA ALA A 4 13.95 -6.83 -7.01
C ALA A 4 14.27 -6.62 -8.49
N SER A 5 14.28 -5.36 -8.96
CA SER A 5 14.63 -5.03 -10.34
C SER A 5 16.10 -5.26 -10.72
N LYS A 6 16.99 -5.46 -9.73
CA LYS A 6 18.41 -5.76 -9.94
C LYS A 6 18.74 -7.24 -9.81
N LEU A 7 17.78 -8.05 -9.38
CA LEU A 7 17.96 -9.48 -9.23
C LEU A 7 17.59 -10.19 -10.52
N THR A 8 18.37 -11.20 -10.88
CA THR A 8 17.96 -12.19 -11.88
C THR A 8 16.76 -12.99 -11.36
N GLU A 9 16.08 -13.69 -12.27
CA GLU A 9 14.98 -14.60 -11.91
C GLU A 9 15.43 -15.69 -10.92
N ALA A 10 16.61 -16.27 -11.16
CA ALA A 10 17.19 -17.30 -10.28
C ALA A 10 17.52 -16.76 -8.89
N GLU A 11 18.08 -15.55 -8.79
CA GLU A 11 18.34 -14.89 -7.51
C GLU A 11 17.04 -14.54 -6.79
N THR A 12 16.03 -14.05 -7.51
CA THR A 12 14.70 -13.75 -6.94
C THR A 12 14.09 -15.00 -6.31
N THR A 13 14.07 -16.12 -7.03
CA THR A 13 13.59 -17.40 -6.51
C THR A 13 14.43 -17.89 -5.32
N THR A 14 15.75 -17.75 -5.39
CA THR A 14 16.66 -18.16 -4.29
C THR A 14 16.38 -17.36 -3.01
N VAL A 15 16.27 -16.03 -3.12
CA VAL A 15 15.96 -15.14 -2.00
C VAL A 15 14.58 -15.44 -1.42
N MET A 16 13.56 -15.55 -2.28
CA MET A 16 12.19 -15.90 -1.86
C MET A 16 12.17 -17.22 -1.08
N ARG A 17 12.75 -18.28 -1.64
CA ARG A 17 12.80 -19.61 -1.01
C ARG A 17 13.51 -19.56 0.34
N ARG A 18 14.67 -18.90 0.41
CA ARG A 18 15.45 -18.76 1.64
C ARG A 18 14.64 -18.05 2.74
N ILE A 19 13.90 -17.00 2.39
CA ILE A 19 13.09 -16.24 3.34
C ILE A 19 11.88 -17.07 3.80
N LEU A 20 11.12 -17.65 2.88
CA LEU A 20 9.92 -18.43 3.22
C LEU A 20 10.27 -19.64 4.10
N GLN A 21 11.32 -20.39 3.74
CA GLN A 21 11.83 -21.50 4.56
C GLN A 21 12.31 -21.03 5.93
N ARG A 22 12.99 -19.88 6.01
CA ARG A 22 13.46 -19.36 7.30
C ARG A 22 12.29 -18.93 8.18
N VAL A 23 11.25 -18.32 7.61
CA VAL A 23 10.05 -17.91 8.35
C VAL A 23 9.27 -19.13 8.83
N ASP A 24 9.19 -20.18 8.02
CA ASP A 24 8.56 -21.45 8.36
C ASP A 24 7.12 -21.26 8.88
N SER A 25 6.33 -20.49 8.12
CA SER A 25 4.93 -20.17 8.43
C SER A 25 4.64 -19.51 9.79
N ARG A 26 5.67 -19.13 10.57
CA ARG A 26 5.51 -18.49 11.89
C ARG A 26 4.81 -17.14 11.83
N VAL A 27 4.96 -16.43 10.70
CA VAL A 27 4.24 -15.20 10.39
C VAL A 27 3.81 -15.19 8.91
N PRO A 28 2.67 -14.57 8.55
CA PRO A 28 2.26 -14.44 7.16
C PRO A 28 3.28 -13.64 6.35
N VAL A 29 3.67 -14.16 5.18
CA VAL A 29 4.59 -13.48 4.25
C VAL A 29 3.84 -13.20 2.94
N VAL A 30 3.86 -11.94 2.51
CA VAL A 30 3.36 -11.53 1.18
C VAL A 30 4.55 -11.31 0.27
N VAL A 31 4.55 -11.97 -0.90
CA VAL A 31 5.66 -11.90 -1.87
C VAL A 31 5.31 -10.91 -2.98
N GLY A 32 6.22 -9.98 -3.30
CA GLY A 32 6.06 -9.10 -4.46
C GLY A 32 6.36 -9.85 -5.75
N VAL A 33 5.39 -9.89 -6.68
CA VAL A 33 5.46 -10.68 -7.92
C VAL A 33 5.29 -9.83 -9.19
N SER A 34 5.22 -8.52 -9.04
CA SER A 34 5.07 -7.56 -10.15
C SER A 34 6.13 -7.78 -11.21
N SER A 35 5.70 -8.02 -12.45
CA SER A 35 6.56 -8.25 -13.60
C SER A 35 5.90 -7.70 -14.87
N PRO A 36 6.67 -7.21 -15.86
CA PRO A 36 6.14 -6.87 -17.18
C PRO A 36 5.57 -8.07 -17.95
N SER A 37 5.96 -9.30 -17.58
CA SER A 37 5.48 -10.54 -18.21
C SER A 37 4.45 -11.23 -17.33
N ASN A 38 3.23 -11.41 -17.86
CA ASN A 38 2.15 -12.15 -17.19
C ASN A 38 2.56 -13.61 -16.89
N GLN A 39 3.32 -14.24 -17.78
CA GLN A 39 3.82 -15.60 -17.57
C GLN A 39 4.78 -15.66 -16.38
N HIS A 40 5.70 -14.70 -16.27
CA HIS A 40 6.63 -14.64 -15.15
C HIS A 40 5.90 -14.32 -13.84
N LEU A 41 4.96 -13.37 -13.86
CA LEU A 41 4.10 -13.06 -12.71
C LEU A 41 3.36 -14.31 -12.23
N GLN A 42 2.72 -15.05 -13.14
CA GLN A 42 1.97 -16.27 -12.79
C GLN A 42 2.89 -17.36 -12.23
N ARG A 43 4.04 -17.61 -12.88
CA ARG A 43 5.00 -18.63 -12.46
C ARG A 43 5.54 -18.32 -11.05
N LEU A 44 6.00 -17.09 -10.82
CA LEU A 44 6.52 -16.67 -9.53
C LEU A 44 5.44 -16.70 -8.43
N SER A 45 4.21 -16.32 -8.77
CA SER A 45 3.08 -16.40 -7.83
C SER A 45 2.78 -17.83 -7.43
N ARG A 46 2.72 -18.78 -8.38
CA ARG A 46 2.51 -20.19 -8.08
C ARG A 46 3.64 -20.77 -7.23
N GLU A 47 4.89 -20.43 -7.54
CA GLU A 47 6.03 -20.87 -6.73
C GLU A 47 5.95 -20.29 -5.30
N ALA A 48 5.65 -19.00 -5.15
CA ALA A 48 5.49 -18.34 -3.86
C ALA A 48 4.40 -19.02 -3.01
N MET A 49 3.21 -19.23 -3.59
CA MET A 49 2.10 -19.90 -2.90
C MET A 49 2.44 -21.35 -2.55
N GLY A 50 3.10 -22.10 -3.44
CA GLY A 50 3.56 -23.47 -3.20
C GLY A 50 4.61 -23.59 -2.08
N LEU A 51 5.35 -22.52 -1.81
CA LEU A 51 6.31 -22.43 -0.70
C LEU A 51 5.69 -21.90 0.61
N GLY A 52 4.37 -21.69 0.66
CA GLY A 52 3.66 -21.26 1.85
C GLY A 52 3.55 -19.74 2.03
N ALA A 53 3.69 -18.95 0.97
CA ALA A 53 3.33 -17.53 1.04
C ALA A 53 1.84 -17.36 1.38
N ALA A 54 1.53 -16.34 2.19
CA ALA A 54 0.15 -16.02 2.57
C ALA A 54 -0.61 -15.25 1.47
N GLY A 55 0.10 -14.80 0.44
CA GLY A 55 -0.44 -14.06 -0.69
C GLY A 55 0.66 -13.40 -1.50
N VAL A 56 0.26 -12.73 -2.57
CA VAL A 56 1.15 -12.02 -3.48
C VAL A 56 0.81 -10.54 -3.54
N MET A 57 1.80 -9.70 -3.80
CA MET A 57 1.64 -8.27 -3.98
C MET A 57 1.93 -7.89 -5.43
N VAL A 58 0.99 -7.16 -6.03
CA VAL A 58 1.02 -6.76 -7.44
C VAL A 58 0.91 -5.24 -7.54
N ALA A 59 1.83 -4.64 -8.28
CA ALA A 59 1.84 -3.22 -8.64
C ALA A 59 1.43 -3.07 -10.12
N PRO A 60 0.83 -1.94 -10.51
CA PRO A 60 0.39 -1.73 -11.88
C PRO A 60 1.58 -1.58 -12.83
N ALA A 61 1.38 -1.95 -14.10
CA ALA A 61 2.37 -1.73 -15.15
C ALA A 61 2.54 -0.22 -15.45
N PRO A 62 3.75 0.33 -15.63
CA PRO A 62 3.96 1.79 -15.74
C PRO A 62 3.31 2.51 -16.92
N ASN A 63 2.87 1.76 -17.93
CA ASN A 63 2.29 2.29 -19.17
C ASN A 63 0.78 2.57 -19.08
N LEU A 64 0.12 2.23 -17.97
CA LEU A 64 -1.33 2.41 -17.81
C LEU A 64 -1.65 3.89 -17.53
N LYS A 65 -2.60 4.47 -18.28
CA LYS A 65 -2.94 5.91 -18.23
C LYS A 65 -4.39 6.19 -17.84
N THR A 66 -5.29 5.23 -18.01
CA THR A 66 -6.72 5.41 -17.70
C THR A 66 -7.20 4.46 -16.61
N ASP A 67 -8.25 4.85 -15.90
CA ASP A 67 -8.91 4.01 -14.89
C ASP A 67 -9.32 2.64 -15.45
N GLU A 68 -9.82 2.62 -16.69
CA GLU A 68 -10.25 1.38 -17.34
C GLU A 68 -9.06 0.47 -17.69
N GLN A 69 -7.91 1.05 -18.10
CA GLN A 69 -6.68 0.28 -18.29
C GLN A 69 -6.17 -0.32 -16.97
N VAL A 70 -6.23 0.45 -15.88
CA VAL A 70 -5.83 -0.03 -14.55
C VAL A 70 -6.75 -1.13 -14.06
N HIS A 71 -8.07 -0.94 -14.18
CA HIS A 71 -9.06 -1.96 -13.85
C HIS A 71 -8.79 -3.27 -14.63
N ASN A 72 -8.66 -3.18 -15.96
CA ASN A 72 -8.51 -4.35 -16.81
C ASN A 72 -7.18 -5.07 -16.57
N TYR A 73 -6.12 -4.34 -16.25
CA TYR A 73 -4.86 -4.95 -15.81
C TYR A 73 -5.06 -5.82 -14.57
N TYR A 74 -5.66 -5.28 -13.51
CA TYR A 74 -5.85 -6.03 -12.27
C TYR A 74 -6.88 -7.15 -12.40
N ALA A 75 -7.93 -6.96 -13.19
CA ALA A 75 -8.89 -8.01 -13.54
C ALA A 75 -8.18 -9.21 -14.20
N ASN A 76 -7.41 -8.94 -15.26
CA ASN A 76 -6.63 -9.97 -15.95
C ASN A 76 -5.65 -10.69 -15.01
N VAL A 77 -5.00 -9.96 -14.09
CA VAL A 77 -4.10 -10.56 -13.10
C VAL A 77 -4.87 -11.43 -12.10
N ALA A 78 -6.03 -10.97 -11.60
CA ALA A 78 -6.85 -11.73 -10.67
C ALA A 78 -7.32 -13.05 -11.29
N GLU A 79 -7.83 -13.00 -12.51
CA GLU A 79 -8.24 -14.19 -13.28
C GLU A 79 -7.05 -15.14 -13.53
N LEU A 80 -5.90 -14.59 -13.92
CA LEU A 80 -4.69 -15.36 -14.20
C LEU A 80 -4.15 -16.12 -12.97
N LEU A 81 -4.27 -15.53 -11.80
CA LEU A 81 -3.81 -16.10 -10.53
C LEU A 81 -4.83 -17.06 -9.89
N GLY A 82 -6.11 -16.93 -10.25
CA GLY A 82 -7.21 -17.71 -9.72
C GLY A 82 -7.57 -17.36 -8.27
N ASP A 83 -8.80 -17.74 -7.90
CA ASP A 83 -9.45 -17.34 -6.64
C ASP A 83 -8.70 -17.77 -5.37
N ALA A 84 -7.89 -18.83 -5.46
CA ALA A 84 -7.14 -19.37 -4.33
C ALA A 84 -5.92 -18.51 -3.93
N THR A 85 -5.53 -17.53 -4.75
CA THR A 85 -4.33 -16.70 -4.51
C THR A 85 -4.72 -15.34 -3.93
N PRO A 86 -4.47 -15.05 -2.64
CA PRO A 86 -4.74 -13.74 -2.06
C PRO A 86 -3.84 -12.66 -2.66
N ILE A 87 -4.44 -11.53 -3.04
CA ILE A 87 -3.78 -10.41 -3.70
C ILE A 87 -3.74 -9.19 -2.78
N CYS A 88 -2.55 -8.61 -2.65
CA CYS A 88 -2.29 -7.29 -2.12
C CYS A 88 -2.08 -6.32 -3.29
N LEU A 89 -3.04 -5.43 -3.53
CA LEU A 89 -2.96 -4.39 -4.55
C LEU A 89 -2.00 -3.31 -4.07
N GLN A 90 -0.93 -3.02 -4.82
CA GLN A 90 0.03 -1.98 -4.49
C GLN A 90 -0.23 -0.69 -5.30
N ASP A 91 -0.68 0.37 -4.61
CA ASP A 91 -0.90 1.71 -5.17
C ASP A 91 0.29 2.62 -4.84
N PHE A 92 1.34 2.58 -5.67
CA PHE A 92 2.59 3.34 -5.50
C PHE A 92 2.94 4.18 -6.75
N PRO A 93 2.19 5.26 -7.03
CA PRO A 93 2.39 6.08 -8.24
C PRO A 93 3.77 6.71 -8.35
N GLN A 94 4.46 6.98 -7.24
CA GLN A 94 5.78 7.61 -7.23
C GLN A 94 6.86 6.71 -7.86
N SER A 95 6.65 5.39 -7.86
CA SER A 95 7.53 4.45 -8.56
C SER A 95 6.95 3.93 -9.87
N THR A 96 5.62 3.79 -9.95
CA THR A 96 4.97 3.18 -11.12
C THR A 96 4.52 4.19 -12.16
N GLY A 97 4.33 5.46 -11.79
CA GLY A 97 3.72 6.47 -12.64
C GLY A 97 2.22 6.27 -12.89
N VAL A 98 1.58 5.33 -12.17
CA VAL A 98 0.17 4.99 -12.33
C VAL A 98 -0.60 5.33 -11.07
N HIS A 99 -1.62 6.15 -11.21
CA HIS A 99 -2.54 6.48 -10.12
C HIS A 99 -3.78 5.60 -10.21
N THR A 100 -4.08 4.84 -9.16
CA THR A 100 -5.33 4.08 -9.07
C THR A 100 -6.39 4.95 -8.39
N SER A 101 -7.52 5.19 -9.06
CA SER A 101 -8.62 5.96 -8.48
C SER A 101 -9.37 5.18 -7.39
N VAL A 102 -10.09 5.90 -6.52
CA VAL A 102 -10.94 5.29 -5.48
C VAL A 102 -12.03 4.41 -6.10
N ALA A 103 -12.61 4.85 -7.23
CA ALA A 103 -13.65 4.11 -7.93
C ALA A 103 -13.12 2.78 -8.48
N VAL A 104 -11.92 2.77 -9.07
CA VAL A 104 -11.28 1.54 -9.55
C VAL A 104 -10.97 0.59 -8.40
N ILE A 105 -10.44 1.10 -7.27
CA ILE A 105 -10.19 0.28 -6.08
C ILE A 105 -11.47 -0.41 -5.61
N HIS A 106 -12.58 0.33 -5.47
CA HIS A 106 -13.85 -0.27 -5.07
C HIS A 106 -14.37 -1.30 -6.07
N ARG A 107 -14.35 -0.99 -7.37
CA ARG A 107 -14.74 -1.94 -8.44
C ARG A 107 -13.97 -3.26 -8.31
N LEU A 108 -12.65 -3.18 -8.14
CA LEU A 108 -11.79 -4.36 -8.01
C LEU A 108 -12.06 -5.15 -6.72
N VAL A 109 -12.21 -4.45 -5.59
CA VAL A 109 -12.50 -5.09 -4.29
C VAL A 109 -13.87 -5.77 -4.31
N ASP A 110 -14.86 -5.18 -4.96
CA ASP A 110 -16.21 -5.76 -5.01
C ASP A 110 -16.27 -6.96 -5.96
N ALA A 111 -15.57 -6.89 -7.11
CA ALA A 111 -15.57 -7.96 -8.10
C ALA A 111 -14.69 -9.16 -7.73
N TYR A 112 -13.57 -8.94 -7.04
CA TYR A 112 -12.56 -9.99 -6.78
C TYR A 112 -12.33 -10.19 -5.27
N PRO A 113 -12.98 -11.21 -4.65
CA PRO A 113 -12.83 -11.50 -3.23
C PRO A 113 -11.38 -11.78 -2.80
N GLN A 114 -10.57 -12.34 -3.71
CA GLN A 114 -9.15 -12.62 -3.48
C GLN A 114 -8.31 -11.35 -3.28
N ILE A 115 -8.79 -10.17 -3.67
CA ILE A 115 -8.14 -8.90 -3.32
C ILE A 115 -8.48 -8.58 -1.86
N VAL A 116 -7.54 -8.90 -0.97
CA VAL A 116 -7.72 -8.86 0.48
C VAL A 116 -7.02 -7.68 1.15
N MET A 117 -6.08 -7.05 0.44
CA MET A 117 -5.32 -5.92 0.97
C MET A 117 -5.01 -4.87 -0.09
N LEU A 118 -5.03 -3.61 0.34
CA LEU A 118 -4.48 -2.48 -0.40
C LEU A 118 -3.20 -2.00 0.32
N LYS A 119 -2.04 -2.12 -0.33
CA LYS A 119 -0.83 -1.41 0.07
C LYS A 119 -0.83 -0.04 -0.58
N HIS A 120 -1.18 0.98 0.19
CA HIS A 120 -1.31 2.35 -0.28
C HIS A 120 -0.06 3.17 0.01
N GLU A 121 0.54 3.71 -1.05
CA GLU A 121 1.78 4.48 -1.03
C GLU A 121 1.66 5.80 -1.80
N ASP A 122 0.47 6.19 -2.26
CA ASP A 122 0.26 7.50 -2.92
C ASP A 122 0.55 8.68 -1.96
N PHE A 123 1.03 9.79 -2.51
CA PHE A 123 1.34 11.01 -1.78
C PHE A 123 0.90 12.26 -2.56
N PRO A 124 0.05 13.14 -1.97
CA PRO A 124 -0.58 13.05 -0.66
C PRO A 124 -1.77 12.06 -0.61
N GLY A 125 -1.63 10.94 0.10
CA GLY A 125 -2.61 9.84 0.08
C GLY A 125 -3.81 9.91 1.02
N MET A 126 -3.79 10.80 2.03
CA MET A 126 -4.82 10.78 3.10
C MET A 126 -6.25 11.04 2.60
N ARG A 127 -6.42 11.92 1.61
CA ARG A 127 -7.75 12.18 1.03
C ARG A 127 -8.32 10.94 0.35
N LYS A 128 -7.48 10.20 -0.39
CA LYS A 128 -7.86 8.95 -1.05
C LYS A 128 -8.31 7.90 -0.01
N LEU A 129 -7.53 7.72 1.07
CA LEU A 129 -7.88 6.81 2.15
C LEU A 129 -9.19 7.16 2.84
N SER A 130 -9.42 8.45 3.15
CA SER A 130 -10.67 8.91 3.73
C SER A 130 -11.87 8.66 2.81
N GLN A 131 -11.71 8.88 1.49
CA GLN A 131 -12.73 8.59 0.50
C GLN A 131 -13.04 7.09 0.42
N ILE A 132 -12.02 6.22 0.37
CA ILE A 132 -12.20 4.76 0.38
C ILE A 132 -13.00 4.32 1.61
N ARG A 133 -12.66 4.84 2.80
CA ARG A 133 -13.37 4.47 4.05
C ARG A 133 -14.80 4.99 4.07
N LYS A 134 -15.01 6.26 3.72
CA LYS A 134 -16.35 6.86 3.67
C LYS A 134 -17.25 6.11 2.70
N GLN A 135 -16.79 5.84 1.49
CA GLN A 135 -17.58 5.12 0.48
C GLN A 135 -17.84 3.66 0.88
N SER A 136 -16.88 3.00 1.54
CA SER A 136 -17.12 1.65 2.10
C SER A 136 -18.29 1.63 3.08
N GLU A 137 -18.37 2.66 3.93
CA GLU A 137 -19.39 2.77 4.99
C GLU A 137 -20.74 3.23 4.44
N THR A 138 -20.76 4.22 3.55
CA THR A 138 -22.01 4.76 2.97
C THR A 138 -22.69 3.78 2.03
N ASP A 139 -21.91 3.07 1.22
CA ASP A 139 -22.44 2.20 0.16
C ASP A 139 -22.56 0.74 0.63
N GLY A 140 -22.19 0.45 1.89
CA GLY A 140 -22.18 -0.92 2.42
C GLY A 140 -21.18 -1.86 1.74
N ARG A 141 -20.11 -1.33 1.15
CA ARG A 141 -19.10 -2.14 0.43
C ARG A 141 -18.18 -2.88 1.40
N ARG A 142 -17.53 -3.93 0.87
CA ARG A 142 -16.59 -4.75 1.64
C ARG A 142 -15.44 -3.91 2.18
N ARG A 143 -15.24 -3.95 3.50
CA ARG A 143 -14.13 -3.27 4.16
C ARG A 143 -12.81 -4.03 3.94
N ILE A 144 -11.93 -3.49 3.11
CA ILE A 144 -10.60 -4.06 2.85
C ILE A 144 -9.54 -3.62 3.88
N SER A 145 -8.56 -4.49 4.16
CA SER A 145 -7.36 -4.13 4.94
C SER A 145 -6.47 -3.18 4.15
N ILE A 146 -6.01 -2.11 4.80
CA ILE A 146 -5.14 -1.11 4.16
C ILE A 146 -3.82 -1.04 4.93
N MET A 147 -2.72 -1.29 4.24
CA MET A 147 -1.37 -1.07 4.74
C MET A 147 -0.81 0.20 4.10
N VAL A 148 -0.45 1.19 4.92
CA VAL A 148 0.14 2.44 4.40
C VAL A 148 1.65 2.24 4.30
N GLY A 149 2.18 2.22 3.07
CA GLY A 149 3.60 2.02 2.80
C GLY A 149 4.43 3.31 2.71
N ASN A 150 3.81 4.47 2.97
CA ASN A 150 4.50 5.77 3.10
C ASN A 150 5.38 5.80 4.37
N GLY A 151 6.49 5.05 4.34
CA GLY A 151 7.54 5.06 5.36
C GLY A 151 8.41 6.31 5.25
N GLY A 152 9.10 6.66 6.35
CA GLY A 152 9.94 7.86 6.44
C GLY A 152 9.37 8.91 7.39
N LEU A 153 9.83 10.16 7.27
CA LEU A 153 9.47 11.26 8.18
C LEU A 153 7.96 11.47 8.24
N GLY A 154 7.24 11.22 7.15
CA GLY A 154 5.77 11.36 7.10
C GLY A 154 5.03 10.49 8.12
N LEU A 155 5.57 9.32 8.49
CA LEU A 155 4.98 8.50 9.56
C LEU A 155 5.24 9.14 10.93
N ALA A 156 6.46 9.58 11.19
CA ALA A 156 6.85 10.22 12.44
C ALA A 156 6.09 11.54 12.65
N LEU A 157 6.05 12.42 11.64
CA LEU A 157 5.30 13.68 11.64
C LEU A 157 3.80 13.46 11.84
N ARG A 158 3.20 12.47 11.15
CA ARG A 158 1.77 12.18 11.31
C ARG A 158 1.47 11.65 12.70
N LYS A 159 2.27 10.72 13.23
CA LYS A 159 2.09 10.21 14.58
C LYS A 159 2.27 11.30 15.63
N GLU A 160 3.25 12.19 15.44
CA GLU A 160 3.45 13.34 16.33
C GLU A 160 2.28 14.33 16.26
N THR A 161 1.76 14.61 15.07
CA THR A 161 0.56 15.44 14.89
C THR A 161 -0.66 14.83 15.59
N LEU A 162 -0.89 13.51 15.42
CA LEU A 162 -1.99 12.80 16.07
C LEU A 162 -1.82 12.76 17.60
N ARG A 163 -0.59 12.63 18.10
CA ARG A 163 -0.28 12.69 19.54
C ARG A 163 -0.56 14.06 20.11
N ARG A 164 -0.11 15.15 19.46
CA ARG A 164 -0.38 16.53 19.89
C ARG A 164 -1.87 16.88 19.90
N ARG A 165 -2.65 16.25 18.99
CA ARG A 165 -4.11 16.38 18.93
C ARG A 165 -4.87 15.41 19.85
N GLY A 166 -4.16 14.62 20.66
CA GLY A 166 -4.77 13.69 21.62
C GLY A 166 -5.38 12.41 21.01
N ALA A 167 -5.24 12.17 19.70
CA ALA A 167 -5.82 11.00 19.04
C ALA A 167 -5.07 9.69 19.36
N ILE A 168 -3.77 9.77 19.68
CA ILE A 168 -2.95 8.62 20.09
C ILE A 168 -2.05 8.98 21.27
N ARG A 169 -1.71 7.99 22.11
CA ARG A 169 -0.86 8.20 23.30
C ARG A 169 0.62 8.44 22.97
N SER A 170 1.14 7.81 21.93
CA SER A 170 2.58 7.83 21.62
C SER A 170 2.87 8.00 20.13
N ALA A 171 3.82 8.89 19.84
CA ALA A 171 4.32 9.14 18.48
C ALA A 171 5.43 8.17 18.06
N TYR A 172 5.89 7.29 18.95
CA TYR A 172 7.07 6.44 18.75
C TYR A 172 7.01 5.61 17.45
N VAL A 173 8.05 5.72 16.62
CA VAL A 173 8.23 4.89 15.42
C VAL A 173 9.30 3.84 15.73
N ARG A 174 8.98 2.55 15.49
CA ARG A 174 9.92 1.45 15.70
C ARG A 174 11.07 1.55 14.71
N LYS A 175 12.31 1.28 15.16
CA LYS A 175 13.49 1.22 14.29
C LYS A 175 13.31 0.19 13.14
N PRO A 176 13.85 0.45 11.93
CA PRO A 176 14.70 1.58 11.54
C PRO A 176 13.93 2.83 11.08
N GLY A 177 12.71 3.07 11.58
CA GLY A 177 11.96 4.28 11.26
C GLY A 177 12.59 5.56 11.82
N PRO A 178 12.30 6.72 11.22
CA PRO A 178 12.93 7.99 11.61
C PRO A 178 12.41 8.48 12.96
N ALA A 179 13.30 9.13 13.70
CA ALA A 179 12.98 9.94 14.85
C ALA A 179 12.96 11.42 14.41
N LEU A 180 12.02 12.20 14.95
CA LEU A 180 12.00 13.64 14.77
C LEU A 180 13.00 14.27 15.74
N ASP A 181 13.76 15.26 15.27
CA ASP A 181 14.65 16.04 16.12
C ASP A 181 13.97 17.31 16.66
N ALA A 182 14.67 18.09 17.49
CA ALA A 182 14.11 19.30 18.10
C ALA A 182 13.61 20.32 17.06
N THR A 183 14.32 20.44 15.93
CA THR A 183 13.99 21.35 14.83
C THR A 183 12.70 20.89 14.14
N ASP A 184 12.58 19.60 13.84
CA ASP A 184 11.36 19.00 13.27
C ASP A 184 10.14 19.28 14.16
N HIS A 185 10.32 19.14 15.48
CA HIS A 185 9.26 19.39 16.46
C HIS A 185 8.81 20.86 16.49
N GLU A 186 9.76 21.81 16.34
CA GLU A 186 9.48 23.23 16.28
C GLU A 186 8.76 23.61 14.99
N GLU A 187 9.28 23.17 13.84
CA GLU A 187 8.67 23.43 12.53
C GLU A 187 7.26 22.86 12.42
N LEU A 188 7.05 21.63 12.90
CA LEU A 188 5.73 21.02 12.97
C LEU A 188 4.80 21.84 13.86
N GLY A 189 5.31 22.40 14.97
CA GLY A 189 4.55 23.31 15.83
C GLY A 189 4.09 24.57 15.10
N ARG A 190 5.00 25.24 14.39
CA ARG A 190 4.69 26.42 13.58
C ARG A 190 3.67 26.11 12.49
N LEU A 191 3.79 24.96 11.81
CA LEU A 191 2.86 24.52 10.76
C LEU A 191 1.46 24.23 11.31
N ILE A 192 1.35 23.53 12.44
CA ILE A 192 0.07 23.23 13.10
C ILE A 192 -0.62 24.53 13.51
N ALA A 193 0.09 25.43 14.20
CA ALA A 193 -0.45 26.72 14.64
C ALA A 193 -0.94 27.56 13.45
N ARG A 194 -0.17 27.63 12.37
CA ARG A 194 -0.56 28.35 11.14
C ARG A 194 -1.84 27.76 10.51
N LEU A 195 -1.95 26.44 10.46
CA LEU A 195 -3.12 25.77 9.90
C LEU A 195 -4.35 25.95 10.78
N GLU A 196 -4.22 25.90 12.10
CA GLU A 196 -5.31 26.14 13.04
C GLU A 196 -5.85 27.57 12.91
N VAL A 197 -4.97 28.58 12.84
CA VAL A 197 -5.38 29.99 12.61
C VAL A 197 -6.13 30.17 11.28
N ASN A 198 -5.76 29.42 10.23
CA ASN A 198 -6.41 29.50 8.93
C ASN A 198 -7.72 28.71 8.83
N THR A 199 -7.86 27.62 9.58
CA THR A 199 -9.08 26.77 9.54
C THR A 199 -10.26 27.48 10.20
N PHE A 200 -10.02 28.28 11.24
CA PHE A 200 -11.06 29.11 11.88
C PHE A 200 -11.47 30.35 11.06
N ARG A 201 -10.72 30.72 10.00
CA ARG A 201 -11.11 31.80 9.08
C ARG A 201 -12.03 31.35 7.95
N THR A 202 -12.14 30.04 7.67
CA THR A 202 -12.92 29.53 6.53
C THR A 202 -14.33 29.06 6.88
N THR A 203 -14.69 28.99 8.17
CA THR A 203 -16.06 28.66 8.65
C THR A 203 -16.95 29.86 8.97
N CYS A 204 -16.52 31.08 8.62
CA CYS A 204 -17.37 32.27 8.63
C CYS A 204 -17.30 32.99 7.27
N ARG A 205 -18.10 32.52 6.31
CA ARG A 205 -18.77 33.34 5.29
C ARG A 205 -19.83 32.51 4.59
#